data_AF-A2DKY5-F1
#
_entry.id   AF-A2DKY5-F1
#
_cell.length_a   1.000
_cell.length_b   1.000
_cell.length_c   1.000
_cell.angle_alpha   90.00
_cell.angle_beta   90.00
_cell.angle_gamma   90.00
#
_symmetry.space_group_name_H-M   'P 1'
#
loop_
_entity.id
_entity.type
_entity.pdbx_description
1 polymer ?
#
loop_
_entity_poly.entity_id
_entity_poly.type
_entity_poly.pdbx_seq_one_letter_code
_entity_poly.pdbx_strand_id
1 'polypeptide(L)'
;MNQNISVLANLLKSGNYKNVVVMTGSGICNACGIPDLHSIIPDLNKKAEETGFTPYMTPPFVFDIRFFRENPKPFWWVFSEIWPWNEMPLPTDFHILIRLIEEMGLLRRWYTTNTDCLELDAIKDKSKVVQCHGSVKHCHCIDCGAEVSMNECLSAIRGNYGRKEKGFDFVKVPTCNKCG
;
A
#
# COMPACT_ATOMS: atom_id res chain seq x y z
N MET A 1 -28.50 -1.12 -16.62
CA MET A 1 -27.92 -0.74 -15.31
C MET A 1 -28.20 -1.88 -14.33
N ASN A 2 -27.19 -2.35 -13.59
CA ASN A 2 -27.35 -3.49 -12.67
C ASN A 2 -28.38 -3.14 -11.58
N GLN A 3 -29.43 -3.96 -11.42
CA GLN A 3 -30.53 -3.70 -10.48
C GLN A 3 -30.03 -3.43 -9.05
N ASN A 4 -28.94 -4.08 -8.64
CA ASN A 4 -28.38 -3.93 -7.29
C ASN A 4 -27.81 -2.53 -7.03
N ILE A 5 -27.22 -1.89 -8.05
CA ILE A 5 -26.67 -0.52 -7.92
C ILE A 5 -27.78 0.50 -7.74
N SER A 6 -28.87 0.35 -8.51
CA SER A 6 -30.04 1.22 -8.39
C SER A 6 -30.69 1.11 -7.01
N VAL A 7 -30.78 -0.10 -6.45
CA VAL A 7 -31.27 -0.32 -5.09
C VAL A 7 -30.37 0.36 -4.06
N LEU A 8 -29.05 0.17 -4.12
CA LEU A 8 -28.11 0.83 -3.20
C LEU A 8 -28.23 2.35 -3.26
N ALA A 9 -28.29 2.93 -4.46
CA ALA A 9 -28.45 4.38 -4.63
C ALA A 9 -29.76 4.90 -4.00
N ASN A 10 -30.86 4.16 -4.16
CA ASN A 10 -32.13 4.51 -3.53
C ASN A 10 -32.07 4.40 -2.00
N LEU A 11 -31.40 3.39 -1.46
CA LEU A 11 -31.20 3.25 -0.01
C LEU A 11 -30.41 4.43 0.56
N LEU A 12 -29.30 4.80 -0.09
CA LEU A 12 -28.48 5.96 0.32
C LEU A 12 -29.28 7.27 0.27
N LYS A 13 -30.14 7.45 -0.73
CA LYS A 13 -30.99 8.65 -0.89
C LYS A 13 -32.21 8.68 0.02
N SER A 14 -32.66 7.54 0.54
CA SER A 14 -33.92 7.43 1.30
C SER A 14 -33.92 8.19 2.63
N GLY A 15 -32.75 8.54 3.17
CA GLY A 15 -32.62 9.17 4.49
C GLY A 15 -32.75 8.20 5.68
N ASN A 16 -33.06 6.92 5.42
CA ASN A 16 -33.22 5.89 6.45
C ASN A 16 -31.89 5.38 7.03
N TYR A 17 -30.79 5.58 6.31
CA TYR A 17 -29.44 5.19 6.73
C TYR A 17 -28.63 6.44 7.03
N LYS A 18 -27.92 6.44 8.16
CA LYS A 18 -27.09 7.58 8.61
C LYS A 18 -25.66 7.20 9.01
N ASN A 19 -25.35 5.89 8.98
CA ASN A 19 -24.07 5.37 9.45
C ASN A 19 -23.52 4.33 8.45
N VAL A 20 -23.08 4.80 7.29
CA VAL A 20 -22.47 3.94 6.27
C VAL A 20 -21.03 3.63 6.67
N VAL A 21 -20.72 2.33 6.74
CA VAL A 21 -19.36 1.83 6.92
C VAL A 21 -18.88 1.28 5.59
N VAL A 22 -17.69 1.69 5.18
CA VAL A 22 -17.05 1.28 3.92
C VAL A 22 -15.82 0.45 4.25
N MET A 23 -15.64 -0.67 3.55
CA MET A 23 -14.48 -1.54 3.69
C MET A 23 -13.86 -1.76 2.31
N THR A 24 -12.57 -1.45 2.17
CA THR A 24 -11.87 -1.49 0.88
C THR A 24 -10.53 -2.21 0.98
N GLY A 25 -10.03 -2.65 -0.18
CA GLY A 25 -8.68 -3.16 -0.37
C GLY A 25 -8.19 -2.85 -1.79
N SER A 26 -7.17 -3.57 -2.27
CA SER A 26 -6.40 -3.19 -3.47
C SER A 26 -7.25 -2.98 -4.72
N GLY A 27 -8.39 -3.67 -4.84
CA GLY A 27 -9.29 -3.58 -5.99
C GLY A 27 -9.80 -2.15 -6.32
N ILE A 28 -9.83 -1.22 -5.37
CA ILE A 28 -10.26 0.18 -5.63
C ILE A 28 -9.14 1.06 -6.23
N CYS A 29 -7.90 0.57 -6.20
CA CYS A 29 -6.69 1.27 -6.64
C CYS A 29 -6.13 0.73 -7.97
N ASN A 30 -6.68 -0.37 -8.50
CA ASN A 30 -6.25 -0.91 -9.80
C ASN A 30 -6.31 0.12 -10.94
N ALA A 31 -7.26 1.07 -10.86
CA ALA A 31 -7.44 2.12 -11.87
C ALA A 31 -6.47 3.30 -11.74
N CYS A 32 -5.71 3.43 -10.63
CA CYS A 32 -4.74 4.51 -10.44
C CYS A 32 -3.29 4.08 -10.71
N GLY A 33 -3.08 2.94 -11.36
CA GLY A 33 -1.75 2.51 -11.82
C GLY A 33 -0.84 1.96 -10.72
N ILE A 34 -1.37 1.74 -9.51
CA ILE A 34 -0.66 1.02 -8.44
C ILE A 34 -0.70 -0.47 -8.77
N PRO A 35 0.44 -1.14 -8.99
CA PRO A 35 0.44 -2.58 -9.23
C PRO A 35 -0.06 -3.31 -7.99
N ASP A 36 -1.13 -4.09 -8.14
CA ASP A 36 -1.53 -5.04 -7.11
C ASP A 36 -0.40 -6.05 -6.89
N LEU A 37 0.01 -6.25 -5.64
CA LEU A 37 1.06 -7.19 -5.27
C LEU A 37 0.80 -8.56 -5.90
N HIS A 38 -0.46 -9.02 -5.90
CA HIS A 38 -0.86 -10.29 -6.50
C HIS A 38 -0.58 -10.38 -8.01
N SER A 39 -0.70 -9.26 -8.72
CA SER A 39 -0.52 -9.18 -10.18
C SER A 39 0.95 -9.17 -10.57
N ILE A 40 1.84 -8.66 -9.71
CA ILE A 40 3.30 -8.63 -9.96
C ILE A 40 4.03 -9.86 -9.40
N ILE A 41 3.38 -10.69 -8.57
CA ILE A 41 3.97 -11.92 -8.02
C ILE A 41 4.61 -12.81 -9.10
N PRO A 42 3.95 -13.09 -10.24
CA PRO A 42 4.53 -13.98 -11.25
C PRO A 42 5.85 -13.44 -11.82
N ASP A 43 5.91 -12.14 -12.10
CA ASP A 43 7.11 -11.48 -12.63
C ASP A 43 8.22 -11.42 -11.59
N LEU A 44 7.87 -11.15 -10.33
CA LEU A 44 8.82 -11.19 -9.20
C LEU A 44 9.39 -12.59 -9.01
N ASN A 45 8.54 -13.63 -9.04
CA ASN A 45 8.96 -15.03 -8.92
C ASN A 45 9.91 -15.42 -10.04
N LYS A 46 9.59 -15.05 -11.29
CA LYS A 46 10.46 -15.31 -12.45
C LYS A 46 11.84 -14.63 -12.29
N LYS A 47 11.86 -13.35 -11.89
CA LYS A 47 13.12 -12.63 -11.61
C LYS A 47 13.92 -13.28 -10.49
N ALA A 48 13.23 -13.77 -9.46
CA ALA A 48 13.82 -14.52 -8.36
C ALA A 48 14.49 -15.81 -8.87
N GLU A 49 13.78 -16.64 -9.62
CA GLU A 49 14.32 -17.89 -10.17
C GLU A 49 15.59 -17.65 -11.01
N GLU A 50 15.61 -16.60 -11.85
CA GLU A 50 16.79 -16.21 -12.64
C GLU A 50 18.01 -15.80 -11.80
N THR A 51 17.81 -15.47 -10.53
CA THR A 51 18.88 -15.08 -9.59
C THR A 51 19.40 -16.24 -8.74
N GLY A 52 18.92 -17.47 -8.97
CA GLY A 52 19.24 -18.63 -8.14
C GLY A 52 18.46 -18.65 -6.81
N PHE A 53 17.43 -17.82 -6.70
CA PHE A 53 16.54 -17.74 -5.55
C PHE A 53 15.39 -18.73 -5.75
N THR A 54 15.44 -19.86 -5.07
CA THR A 54 14.43 -20.94 -5.16
C THR A 54 13.47 -20.90 -3.95
N PRO A 55 12.43 -21.75 -3.93
CA PRO A 55 10.98 -21.46 -3.91
C PRO A 55 10.41 -20.97 -2.57
N TYR A 56 11.24 -20.63 -1.59
CA TYR A 56 10.80 -20.33 -0.20
C TYR A 56 10.30 -18.89 -0.01
N MET A 57 10.24 -18.10 -1.07
CA MET A 57 10.03 -16.66 -0.98
C MET A 57 8.99 -16.20 -1.99
N THR A 58 7.76 -16.64 -1.75
CA THR A 58 6.60 -15.98 -2.37
C THR A 58 6.45 -14.57 -1.79
N PRO A 59 5.90 -13.59 -2.51
CA PRO A 59 5.70 -12.22 -2.02
C PRO A 59 5.01 -12.11 -0.64
N PRO A 60 4.10 -13.01 -0.22
CA PRO A 60 3.62 -13.03 1.16
C PRO A 60 4.70 -13.16 2.23
N PHE A 61 5.79 -13.89 1.96
CA PHE A 61 6.85 -14.15 2.93
C PHE A 61 7.79 -12.96 3.13
N VAL A 62 8.00 -12.11 2.12
CA VAL A 62 8.83 -10.89 2.29
C VAL A 62 8.17 -9.85 3.20
N PHE A 63 6.88 -10.00 3.48
CA PHE A 63 6.14 -9.17 4.44
C PHE A 63 6.06 -9.79 5.85
N ASP A 64 6.70 -10.94 6.10
CA ASP A 64 6.81 -11.51 7.45
C ASP A 64 7.91 -10.81 8.25
N ILE A 65 7.55 -10.23 9.40
CA ILE A 65 8.49 -9.52 10.27
C ILE A 65 9.62 -10.41 10.80
N ARG A 66 9.37 -11.71 10.99
CA ARG A 66 10.39 -12.65 11.46
C ARG A 66 11.46 -12.84 10.39
N PHE A 67 11.02 -13.03 9.15
CA PHE A 67 11.92 -13.10 8.02
C PHE A 67 12.68 -11.78 7.80
N PHE A 68 11.99 -10.64 7.89
CA PHE A 68 12.63 -9.32 7.75
C PHE A 68 13.75 -9.09 8.77
N ARG A 69 13.58 -9.59 10.01
CA ARG A 69 14.62 -9.52 11.06
C ARG A 69 15.83 -10.40 10.74
N GLU A 70 15.63 -11.56 10.15
CA GLU A 70 16.72 -12.47 9.76
C GLU A 70 17.47 -11.96 8.52
N ASN A 71 16.73 -11.52 7.50
CA ASN A 71 17.28 -10.99 6.26
C ASN A 71 16.33 -9.94 5.64
N PRO A 72 16.59 -8.64 5.83
CA PRO A 72 15.73 -7.58 5.30
C PRO A 72 15.94 -7.31 3.80
N LYS A 73 17.02 -7.82 3.19
CA LYS A 73 17.37 -7.50 1.79
C LYS A 73 16.28 -7.88 0.77
N PRO A 74 15.59 -9.04 0.88
CA PRO A 74 14.55 -9.40 -0.09
C PRO A 74 13.34 -8.48 -0.05
N PHE A 75 12.92 -7.99 1.12
CA PHE A 75 11.88 -6.97 1.22
C PHE A 75 12.30 -5.71 0.46
N TRP A 76 13.51 -5.19 0.72
CA TRP A 76 13.99 -3.97 0.07
C TRP A 76 14.26 -4.13 -1.42
N TRP A 77 14.59 -5.34 -1.88
CA TRP A 77 14.64 -5.68 -3.29
C TRP A 77 13.26 -5.56 -3.93
N VAL A 78 12.26 -6.28 -3.42
CA VAL A 78 10.87 -6.22 -3.91
C VAL A 78 10.33 -4.80 -3.84
N PHE A 79 10.54 -4.11 -2.72
CA PHE A 79 10.11 -2.73 -2.53
C PHE A 79 10.68 -1.79 -3.59
N SER A 80 11.96 -1.97 -3.96
CA SER A 80 12.63 -1.13 -4.97
C SER A 80 12.18 -1.44 -6.41
N GLU A 81 11.58 -2.61 -6.66
CA GLU A 81 10.97 -2.95 -7.95
C GLU A 81 9.57 -2.34 -8.11
N ILE A 82 8.90 -2.04 -6.99
CA ILE A 82 7.51 -1.56 -6.96
C ILE A 82 7.43 -0.04 -6.73
N TRP A 83 8.37 0.50 -5.95
CA TRP A 83 8.32 1.87 -5.41
C TRP A 83 9.64 2.62 -5.62
N PRO A 84 9.64 3.91 -6.00
CA PRO A 84 8.47 4.76 -6.21
C PRO A 84 7.80 4.53 -7.54
N TRP A 85 6.49 4.75 -7.58
CA TRP A 85 5.74 4.78 -8.83
C TRP A 85 6.25 5.93 -9.73
N ASN A 86 6.28 5.68 -11.04
CA ASN A 86 6.70 6.69 -12.02
C ASN A 86 5.80 7.95 -11.99
N GLU A 87 4.54 7.79 -11.56
CA GLU A 87 3.59 8.88 -11.34
C GLU A 87 2.92 8.70 -9.98
N MET A 88 2.70 9.80 -9.25
CA MET A 88 1.90 9.74 -8.03
C MET A 88 0.43 9.46 -8.40
N PRO A 89 -0.18 8.39 -7.85
CA PRO A 89 -1.56 8.05 -8.14
C PRO A 89 -2.49 9.11 -7.56
N LEU A 90 -3.61 9.31 -8.25
CA LEU A 90 -4.71 10.16 -7.79
C LEU A 90 -5.89 9.28 -7.32
N PRO A 91 -6.74 9.79 -6.40
CA PRO A 91 -7.94 9.07 -6.00
C PRO A 91 -8.82 8.68 -7.19
N THR A 92 -9.25 7.42 -7.23
CA THR A 92 -10.13 6.87 -8.29
C THR A 92 -11.59 7.32 -8.12
N ASP A 93 -12.43 7.08 -9.13
CA ASP A 93 -13.88 7.36 -9.06
C ASP A 93 -14.56 6.72 -7.85
N PHE A 94 -14.07 5.55 -7.39
CA PHE A 94 -14.58 4.93 -6.18
C PHE A 94 -14.26 5.76 -4.94
N HIS A 95 -13.05 6.31 -4.85
CA HIS A 95 -12.69 7.22 -3.77
C HIS A 95 -13.56 8.48 -3.78
N ILE A 96 -13.84 9.02 -4.97
CA ILE A 96 -14.74 10.16 -5.16
C ILE A 96 -16.18 9.81 -4.73
N LEU A 97 -16.66 8.59 -5.02
CA LEU A 97 -17.95 8.12 -4.50
C LEU A 97 -18.00 8.14 -2.97
N ILE A 98 -16.95 7.68 -2.29
CA ILE A 98 -16.92 7.69 -0.82
C ILE A 98 -16.87 9.11 -0.26
N ARG A 99 -16.16 10.03 -0.93
CA ARG A 99 -16.22 11.47 -0.63
C ARG A 99 -17.64 12.01 -0.76
N LEU A 100 -18.40 11.63 -1.79
CA LEU A 100 -19.80 12.06 -1.93
C LEU A 100 -20.66 11.53 -0.77
N ILE A 101 -20.47 10.27 -0.35
CA ILE A 101 -21.14 9.69 0.81
C ILE A 101 -20.78 10.44 2.11
N GLU A 102 -19.54 10.91 2.24
CA GLU A 102 -19.11 11.79 3.32
C GLU A 102 -19.83 13.15 3.27
N GLU A 103 -19.86 13.80 2.11
CA GLU A 103 -20.48 15.11 1.92
C GLU A 103 -22.00 15.06 2.12
N MET A 104 -22.64 13.91 1.89
CA MET A 104 -24.04 13.65 2.25
C MET A 104 -24.27 13.46 3.76
N GLY A 105 -23.21 13.45 4.58
CA GLY A 105 -23.29 13.25 6.02
C GLY A 105 -23.54 11.79 6.43
N LEU A 106 -23.34 10.83 5.53
CA LEU A 106 -23.67 9.42 5.75
C LEU A 106 -22.47 8.57 6.18
N LEU A 107 -21.25 8.96 5.81
CA LEU A 107 -20.05 8.19 6.11
C LEU A 107 -19.75 8.19 7.61
N ARG A 108 -19.80 6.99 8.21
CA ARG A 108 -19.41 6.74 9.61
C ARG A 108 -17.95 6.37 9.74
N ARG A 109 -17.47 5.44 8.90
CA ARG A 109 -16.08 4.96 8.91
C ARG A 109 -15.71 4.33 7.58
N TRP A 110 -14.45 4.47 7.21
CA TRP A 110 -13.82 3.83 6.07
C TRP A 110 -12.62 3.01 6.55
N TYR A 111 -12.75 1.69 6.54
CA TYR A 111 -11.64 0.78 6.80
C TYR A 111 -10.99 0.40 5.48
N THR A 112 -9.67 0.57 5.37
CA THR A 112 -8.92 0.19 4.17
C THR A 112 -7.75 -0.71 4.54
N THR A 113 -7.51 -1.74 3.73
CA THR A 113 -6.28 -2.54 3.78
C THR A 113 -5.16 -1.95 2.92
N ASN A 114 -5.45 -0.89 2.16
CA ASN A 114 -4.48 -0.19 1.33
C ASN A 114 -3.53 0.66 2.17
N THR A 115 -2.30 0.79 1.69
CA THR A 115 -1.24 1.59 2.35
C THR A 115 -0.87 2.84 1.55
N ASP A 116 -1.42 3.01 0.34
CA ASP A 116 -1.16 4.13 -0.59
C ASP A 116 -1.64 5.50 -0.11
N CYS A 117 -2.58 5.51 0.84
CA CYS A 117 -3.17 6.70 1.48
C CYS A 117 -4.12 7.53 0.61
N LEU A 118 -4.58 7.04 -0.54
CA LEU A 118 -5.47 7.77 -1.43
C LEU A 118 -6.83 8.08 -0.78
N GLU A 119 -7.26 7.27 0.18
CA GLU A 119 -8.47 7.53 0.96
C GLU A 119 -8.38 8.83 1.77
N LEU A 120 -7.20 9.13 2.32
CA LEU A 120 -6.94 10.34 3.09
C LEU A 120 -6.91 11.60 2.20
N ASP A 121 -6.56 11.44 0.92
CA ASP A 121 -6.53 12.53 -0.05
C ASP A 121 -7.92 12.77 -0.66
N ALA A 122 -8.78 11.75 -0.67
CA ALA A 122 -10.13 11.84 -1.21
C ALA A 122 -11.14 12.54 -0.30
N ILE A 123 -11.05 12.33 1.02
CA ILE A 123 -12.08 12.81 1.97
C ILE A 123 -11.63 14.00 2.81
N LYS A 124 -12.59 14.72 3.40
CA LYS A 124 -12.33 15.90 4.23
C LYS A 124 -11.99 15.52 5.67
N ASP A 125 -12.81 14.69 6.30
CA ASP A 125 -12.62 14.24 7.68
C ASP A 125 -11.79 12.95 7.73
N LYS A 126 -10.46 13.14 7.69
CA LYS A 126 -9.46 12.07 7.76
C LYS A 126 -9.63 11.15 8.98
N SER A 127 -10.26 11.63 10.06
CA SER A 127 -10.49 10.81 11.25
C SER A 127 -11.43 9.62 10.99
N LYS A 128 -12.20 9.66 9.89
CA LYS A 128 -13.08 8.56 9.46
C LYS A 128 -12.34 7.42 8.77
N VAL A 129 -11.08 7.58 8.39
CA VAL A 129 -10.29 6.52 7.74
C VAL A 129 -9.51 5.75 8.78
N VAL A 130 -9.55 4.41 8.67
CA VAL A 130 -8.71 3.49 9.43
C VAL A 130 -7.88 2.70 8.43
N GLN A 131 -6.57 2.95 8.45
CA GLN A 131 -5.60 2.24 7.63
C GLN A 131 -5.17 0.98 8.37
N CYS A 132 -5.86 -0.13 8.11
CA CYS A 132 -5.73 -1.36 8.88
C CYS A 132 -4.33 -1.98 8.78
N HIS A 133 -3.60 -1.72 7.68
CA HIS A 133 -2.25 -2.23 7.43
C HIS A 133 -1.17 -1.14 7.52
N GLY A 134 -1.50 0.01 8.12
CA GLY A 134 -0.59 1.15 8.19
C GLY A 134 -0.53 1.96 6.90
N SER A 135 0.56 2.72 6.75
CA SER A 135 0.67 3.79 5.76
C SER A 135 2.11 3.88 5.25
N VAL A 136 2.27 4.18 3.97
CA VAL A 136 3.59 4.42 3.36
C VAL A 136 4.14 5.83 3.63
N LYS A 137 3.47 6.69 4.42
CA LYS A 137 3.94 8.07 4.67
C LYS A 137 5.18 8.12 5.56
N HIS A 138 5.32 7.16 6.46
CA HIS A 138 6.39 7.10 7.45
C HIS A 138 6.97 5.69 7.54
N CYS A 139 8.25 5.59 7.85
CA CYS A 139 8.91 4.35 8.22
C CYS A 139 9.31 4.43 9.69
N HIS A 140 9.42 3.30 10.38
CA HIS A 140 9.94 3.25 11.74
C HIS A 140 11.00 2.17 11.89
N CYS A 141 11.96 2.43 12.79
CA CYS A 141 12.91 1.41 13.22
C CYS A 141 12.17 0.30 13.98
N ILE A 142 12.38 -0.95 13.59
CA ILE A 142 11.74 -2.12 14.20
C ILE A 142 12.24 -2.44 15.62
N ASP A 143 13.30 -1.78 16.08
CA ASP A 143 13.88 -1.99 17.41
C ASP A 143 13.56 -0.85 18.38
N CYS A 144 13.86 0.40 18.00
CA CYS A 144 13.63 1.55 18.88
C CYS A 144 12.37 2.37 18.57
N GLY A 145 11.64 2.05 17.50
CA GLY A 145 10.42 2.77 17.10
C GLY A 145 10.66 4.19 16.57
N ALA A 146 11.91 4.61 16.37
CA ALA A 146 12.20 5.92 15.81
C ALA A 146 11.62 6.04 14.39
N GLU A 147 10.80 7.07 14.18
CA GLU A 147 10.15 7.33 12.90
C GLU A 147 11.00 8.25 12.01
N VAL A 148 10.94 7.98 10.70
CA VAL A 148 11.49 8.82 9.64
C VAL A 148 10.44 8.99 8.53
N SER A 149 10.57 10.05 7.74
CA SER A 149 9.72 10.19 6.55
C SER A 149 10.03 9.11 5.51
N MET A 150 9.05 8.73 4.69
CA MET A 150 9.30 7.82 3.57
C MET A 150 10.41 8.35 2.65
N ASN A 151 10.44 9.65 2.36
CA ASN A 151 11.49 10.25 1.52
C ASN A 151 12.90 10.09 2.08
N GLU A 152 13.06 10.20 3.40
CA GLU A 152 14.33 9.96 4.08
C GLU A 152 14.74 8.49 3.93
N CYS A 153 13.80 7.56 4.13
CA CYS A 153 14.03 6.13 3.93
C CYS A 153 14.39 5.80 2.47
N LEU A 154 13.69 6.38 1.49
CA LEU A 154 13.96 6.22 0.06
C LEU A 154 15.35 6.73 -0.33
N SER A 155 15.80 7.81 0.31
CA SER A 155 17.15 8.36 0.08
C SER A 155 18.25 7.37 0.48
N ALA A 156 18.06 6.64 1.59
CA ALA A 156 19.01 5.63 2.06
C ALA A 156 19.13 4.43 1.10
N ILE A 157 18.06 4.09 0.39
CA ILE A 157 18.03 2.97 -0.56
C ILE A 157 18.17 3.39 -2.02
N ARG A 158 18.47 4.66 -2.32
CA ARG A 158 18.50 5.18 -3.70
C ARG A 158 19.40 4.38 -4.65
N GLY A 159 20.46 3.77 -4.12
CA GLY A 159 21.36 2.91 -4.89
C GLY A 159 20.74 1.57 -5.34
N ASN A 160 19.52 1.25 -4.92
CA ASN A 160 18.82 0.04 -5.35
C ASN A 160 18.17 0.19 -6.73
N TYR A 161 17.86 1.41 -7.15
CA TYR A 161 17.16 1.71 -8.40
C TYR A 161 18.08 1.64 -9.61
N GLY A 162 17.61 1.02 -10.70
CA GLY A 162 18.31 0.98 -11.99
C GLY A 162 19.58 0.11 -12.00
N ARG A 163 19.73 -0.80 -11.04
CA ARG A 163 20.88 -1.72 -10.97
C ARG A 163 20.90 -2.71 -12.13
N LYS A 164 22.12 -3.12 -12.51
CA LYS A 164 22.36 -4.15 -13.52
C LYS A 164 22.56 -5.53 -12.89
N GLU A 165 23.05 -5.55 -11.66
CA GLU A 165 23.24 -6.75 -10.86
C GLU A 165 21.88 -7.38 -10.56
N LYS A 166 21.75 -8.66 -10.91
CA LYS A 166 20.55 -9.44 -10.59
C LYS A 166 20.67 -9.97 -9.16
N GLY A 167 19.59 -9.92 -8.39
CA GLY A 167 19.50 -10.48 -7.04
C GLY A 167 19.58 -9.44 -5.92
N PHE A 168 19.45 -9.90 -4.66
CA PHE A 168 19.33 -9.01 -3.50
C PHE A 168 20.63 -8.82 -2.71
N ASP A 169 21.73 -9.49 -3.06
CA ASP A 169 22.97 -9.44 -2.27
C ASP A 169 23.54 -8.04 -2.12
N PHE A 170 23.36 -7.22 -3.16
CA PHE A 170 23.82 -5.83 -3.23
C PHE A 170 22.76 -4.82 -2.77
N VAL A 171 21.60 -5.28 -2.30
CA VAL A 171 20.51 -4.43 -1.78
C VAL A 171 20.97 -3.66 -0.56
N LYS A 172 20.87 -2.34 -0.68
CA LYS A 172 20.99 -1.43 0.45
C LYS A 172 19.72 -1.55 1.29
N VAL A 173 19.95 -1.70 2.59
CA VAL A 173 18.94 -1.74 3.63
C VAL A 173 19.13 -0.48 4.47
N PRO A 174 18.08 0.30 4.75
CA PRO A 174 18.19 1.45 5.64
C PRO A 174 18.43 0.97 7.07
N THR A 175 19.34 1.65 7.77
CA THR A 175 19.65 1.43 9.19
C THR A 175 19.17 2.62 10.02
N CYS A 176 18.90 2.40 11.31
CA CYS A 176 18.42 3.47 12.16
C CYS A 176 19.59 4.36 12.60
N ASN A 177 19.46 5.67 12.41
CA ASN A 177 20.44 6.64 12.90
C ASN A 177 20.53 6.72 14.43
N LYS A 178 19.57 6.15 15.17
CA LYS A 178 19.56 6.15 16.64
C LYS A 178 20.17 4.91 17.28
N CYS A 179 19.95 3.73 16.70
CA CYS A 179 20.35 2.46 17.33
C CYS A 179 21.18 1.52 16.44
N GLY A 180 21.51 1.93 15.21
CA GLY A 180 22.16 1.06 14.23
C GLY A 180 21.18 0.24 13.40
#